data_AF-A0A158DU89-F1
#
_entry.id   AF-A0A158DU89-F1
#
_cell.length_a   1.000
_cell.length_b   1.000
_cell.length_c   1.000
_cell.angle_alpha   90.00
_cell.angle_beta   90.00
_cell.angle_gamma   90.00
#
_symmetry.space_group_name_H-M   'P 1'
#
loop_
_entity.id
_entity.type
_entity.pdbx_description
1 polymer ?
#
loop_
_entity_poly.entity_id
_entity_poly.type
_entity_poly.pdbx_seq_one_letter_code
_entity_poly.pdbx_strand_id
1 'polypeptide(L)'
;MTDKKMADPKASQNGSHAARNDSATDAQGVQFLDIQKSDSERLRVYVKEYRGRTYIDIRVWYLADGGEYRPSGKGITVRPALAAGLIQGIDLAARSFDPKEMS
;
A
#
# COMPACT_ATOMS: atom_id res chain seq x y z
N MET A 1 20.85 33.74 48.02
CA MET A 1 20.54 34.65 46.89
C MET A 1 20.75 33.83 45.62
N THR A 2 19.82 32.91 45.35
CA THR A 2 18.69 33.02 44.40
C THR A 2 19.15 32.86 42.96
N ASP A 3 19.20 31.62 42.51
CA ASP A 3 19.11 31.29 41.09
C ASP A 3 17.68 30.96 40.68
N LYS A 4 17.37 31.54 39.54
CA LYS A 4 16.10 31.79 38.88
C LYS A 4 15.77 30.61 37.97
N LYS A 5 14.52 30.16 37.95
CA LYS A 5 13.77 29.80 36.72
C LYS A 5 12.33 29.47 37.10
N MET A 6 11.41 30.43 37.04
CA MET A 6 10.64 30.80 35.83
C MET A 6 9.94 29.57 35.22
N ALA A 7 8.75 29.28 35.74
CA ALA A 7 7.74 28.51 35.05
C ALA A 7 6.87 29.50 34.26
N ASP A 8 6.88 29.37 32.94
CA ASP A 8 5.92 30.06 32.08
C ASP A 8 4.75 29.14 31.71
N PRO A 9 3.57 29.71 31.39
CA PRO A 9 2.28 29.04 31.47
C PRO A 9 1.65 28.75 30.09
N LYS A 10 0.54 28.00 30.13
CA LYS A 10 -0.53 27.85 29.11
C LYS A 10 -0.17 27.16 27.77
N ALA A 11 -0.93 26.11 27.45
CA ALA A 11 -1.95 26.19 26.40
C ALA A 11 -2.81 24.92 26.39
N SER A 12 -4.08 25.11 26.74
CA SER A 12 -5.19 24.23 26.37
C SER A 12 -5.51 24.48 24.89
N GLN A 13 -5.50 23.44 24.06
CA GLN A 13 -6.38 23.37 22.89
C GLN A 13 -6.91 21.94 22.72
N ASN A 14 -8.21 21.86 22.92
CA ASN A 14 -9.13 20.78 22.61
C ASN A 14 -9.19 20.60 21.09
N GLY A 15 -9.22 19.36 20.59
CA GLY A 15 -9.24 19.08 19.17
C GLY A 15 -9.40 17.60 18.86
N SER A 16 -10.57 17.06 19.19
CA SER A 16 -11.06 15.79 18.68
C SER A 16 -11.09 15.81 17.14
N HIS A 17 -10.06 15.25 16.51
CA HIS A 17 -10.14 14.72 15.14
C HIS A 17 -10.39 13.20 15.28
N ALA A 18 -11.64 12.81 15.52
CA ALA A 18 -12.59 12.49 14.47
C ALA A 18 -12.07 11.34 13.58
N ALA A 19 -12.61 10.15 13.85
CA ALA A 19 -12.73 9.03 12.92
C ALA A 19 -11.46 8.64 12.15
N ARG A 20 -10.54 7.90 12.80
CA ARG A 20 -9.76 6.90 12.06
C ARG A 20 -10.71 5.78 11.72
N ASN A 21 -11.40 5.96 10.60
CA ASN A 21 -12.43 5.07 10.11
C ASN A 21 -11.80 3.69 9.87
N ASP A 22 -12.25 2.70 10.64
CA ASP A 22 -11.88 1.29 10.56
C ASP A 22 -12.13 0.78 9.12
N SER A 23 -11.11 0.93 8.29
CA SER A 23 -11.11 0.54 6.89
C SER A 23 -10.22 -0.70 6.76
N ALA A 24 -10.73 -1.71 6.05
CA ALA A 24 -9.95 -2.78 5.43
C ALA A 24 -9.27 -3.81 6.36
N THR A 25 -10.05 -4.75 6.89
CA THR A 25 -9.55 -5.96 7.58
C THR A 25 -8.79 -6.96 6.67
N ASP A 26 -8.57 -6.67 5.39
CA ASP A 26 -7.89 -7.55 4.42
C ASP A 26 -6.46 -7.09 4.02
N ALA A 27 -5.92 -6.06 4.68
CA ALA A 27 -4.57 -5.52 4.46
C ALA A 27 -3.58 -5.95 5.56
N GLN A 28 -3.64 -7.19 6.05
CA GLN A 28 -2.71 -7.71 7.08
C GLN A 28 -1.29 -7.96 6.52
N GLY A 29 -0.62 -6.93 6.03
CA GLY A 29 0.74 -7.01 5.50
C GLY A 29 1.38 -5.66 5.19
N VAL A 30 2.70 -5.68 4.97
CA VAL A 30 3.49 -4.49 4.63
C VAL A 30 3.30 -4.17 3.14
N GLN A 31 2.88 -2.95 2.83
CA GLN A 31 2.72 -2.47 1.45
C GLN A 31 4.08 -1.99 0.89
N PHE A 32 4.40 -2.40 -0.33
CA PHE A 32 5.62 -2.01 -1.05
C PHE A 32 5.34 -1.21 -2.32
N LEU A 33 4.11 -1.29 -2.86
CA LEU A 33 3.70 -0.57 -4.06
C LEU A 33 2.22 -0.21 -3.96
N ASP A 34 1.87 1.00 -4.40
CA ASP A 34 0.50 1.42 -4.71
C ASP A 34 0.54 2.39 -5.90
N ILE A 35 0.18 1.89 -7.08
CA ILE A 35 0.16 2.68 -8.32
C ILE A 35 -1.26 2.82 -8.86
N GLN A 36 -1.57 3.98 -9.42
CA GLN A 36 -2.82 4.19 -10.14
C GLN A 36 -2.78 3.43 -11.47
N LYS A 37 -3.72 2.49 -11.64
CA LYS A 37 -3.90 1.72 -12.88
C LYS A 37 -4.94 2.39 -13.78
N SER A 38 -5.97 3.00 -13.18
CA SER A 38 -6.98 3.84 -13.82
C SER A 38 -7.59 4.78 -12.77
N ASP A 39 -8.61 5.56 -13.14
CA ASP A 39 -9.33 6.43 -12.19
C ASP A 39 -10.00 5.67 -11.04
N SER A 40 -10.37 4.40 -11.27
CA SER A 40 -11.08 3.56 -10.30
C SER A 40 -10.28 2.33 -9.86
N GLU A 41 -9.05 2.14 -10.34
CA GLU A 41 -8.24 0.96 -10.01
C GLU A 41 -6.82 1.33 -9.56
N ARG A 42 -6.32 0.59 -8.57
CA ARG A 42 -4.94 0.64 -8.08
C ARG A 42 -4.30 -0.74 -8.26
N LEU A 43 -3.02 -0.79 -8.61
CA LEU A 43 -2.22 -2.01 -8.49
C LEU A 43 -1.36 -1.91 -7.23
N ARG A 44 -1.50 -2.86 -6.32
CA ARG A 44 -0.78 -2.87 -5.06
C ARG A 44 0.05 -4.12 -4.88
N VAL A 45 1.19 -3.97 -4.19
CA VAL A 45 2.06 -5.07 -3.78
C VAL A 45 2.17 -5.07 -2.27
N TYR A 46 1.88 -6.20 -1.65
CA TYR A 46 2.02 -6.42 -0.21
C TYR A 46 2.88 -7.64 0.07
N VAL A 47 3.59 -7.63 1.19
CA VAL A 47 4.08 -8.84 1.86
C VAL A 47 3.12 -9.15 3.00
N LYS A 48 2.53 -10.34 2.97
CA LYS A 48 1.52 -10.79 3.96
C LYS A 48 1.95 -12.11 4.58
N GLU A 49 1.46 -12.39 5.79
CA GLU A 49 1.61 -13.70 6.42
C GLU A 49 0.27 -14.43 6.44
N TYR A 50 0.27 -15.70 6.06
CA TYR A 50 -0.91 -16.56 6.14
C TYR A 50 -0.53 -17.95 6.62
N ARG A 51 -1.08 -18.35 7.78
CA ARG A 51 -0.81 -19.64 8.44
C ARG A 51 0.70 -19.92 8.60
N GLY A 52 1.45 -18.95 9.14
CA GLY A 52 2.89 -19.08 9.39
C GLY A 52 3.77 -19.03 8.14
N ARG A 53 3.22 -18.60 7.00
CA ARG A 53 3.94 -18.54 5.72
C ARG A 53 3.86 -17.15 5.12
N THR A 54 5.00 -16.65 4.68
CA THR A 54 5.12 -15.36 3.99
C THR A 54 4.75 -15.49 2.52
N TYR A 55 3.99 -14.51 2.03
CA TYR A 55 3.59 -14.38 0.64
C TYR A 55 3.76 -12.94 0.15
N ILE A 56 4.03 -12.80 -1.14
CA ILE A 56 3.94 -11.55 -1.87
C ILE A 56 2.61 -11.56 -2.62
N ASP A 57 1.72 -10.62 -2.34
CA ASP A 57 0.42 -10.44 -2.99
C ASP A 57 0.49 -9.23 -3.92
N ILE A 58 0.26 -9.46 -5.22
CA ILE A 58 0.26 -8.45 -6.27
C ILE A 58 -1.17 -8.42 -6.83
N ARG A 59 -1.91 -7.36 -6.55
CA ARG A 59 -3.37 -7.37 -6.74
C ARG A 59 -3.91 -6.04 -7.22
N VAL A 60 -4.93 -6.10 -8.08
CA VAL A 60 -5.74 -4.93 -8.43
C VAL A 60 -6.76 -4.68 -7.33
N TRP A 61 -6.82 -3.43 -6.89
CA TRP A 61 -7.82 -2.91 -5.98
C TRP A 61 -8.75 -1.98 -6.75
N TYR A 62 -10.04 -2.04 -6.47
CA TYR A 62 -11.04 -1.20 -7.12
C TYR A 62 -11.64 -0.22 -6.11
N LEU A 63 -12.02 0.97 -6.59
CA LEU A 63 -12.77 1.95 -5.81
C LEU A 63 -14.22 1.46 -5.69
N ALA A 64 -14.65 1.14 -4.47
CA ALA A 64 -16.03 0.76 -4.18
C ALA A 64 -16.92 2.01 -4.01
N ASP A 65 -18.24 1.82 -4.00
CA ASP A 65 -19.24 2.90 -3.92
C ASP A 65 -19.06 3.82 -2.70
N GLY A 66 -18.43 3.32 -1.63
CA GLY A 66 -18.07 4.09 -0.42
C GLY A 66 -16.81 4.95 -0.55
N GLY A 67 -16.17 5.02 -1.71
CA GLY A 67 -14.93 5.76 -1.94
C GLY A 67 -13.67 5.09 -1.37
N GLU A 68 -13.81 3.86 -0.86
CA GLU A 68 -12.70 3.05 -0.35
C GLU A 68 -12.20 2.07 -1.41
N TYR A 69 -10.90 1.80 -1.40
CA TYR A 69 -10.33 0.76 -2.24
C TYR A 69 -10.48 -0.61 -1.60
N ARG A 70 -11.01 -1.57 -2.35
CA ARG A 70 -11.14 -2.98 -1.94
C ARG A 70 -10.32 -3.90 -2.85
N PRO A 71 -9.72 -4.98 -2.31
CA PRO A 71 -9.00 -5.93 -3.14
C PRO A 71 -9.97 -6.64 -4.08
N SER A 72 -9.60 -6.81 -5.35
CA SER A 72 -10.36 -7.61 -6.29
C SER A 72 -9.86 -9.07 -6.32
N GLY A 73 -10.59 -9.94 -7.01
CA GLY A 73 -10.10 -11.28 -7.37
C GLY A 73 -8.93 -11.26 -8.37
N LYS A 74 -8.65 -10.13 -9.03
CA LYS A 74 -7.60 -9.99 -10.05
C LYS A 74 -6.25 -9.76 -9.39
N GLY A 75 -5.42 -10.79 -9.33
CA GLY A 75 -4.08 -10.70 -8.76
C GLY A 75 -3.46 -12.07 -8.58
N ILE A 76 -2.20 -12.07 -8.18
CA ILE A 76 -1.45 -13.28 -7.86
C ILE A 76 -0.86 -13.18 -6.47
N THR A 77 -0.78 -14.33 -5.80
CA THR A 77 -0.06 -14.47 -4.55
C THR A 77 1.05 -15.48 -4.77
N VAL A 78 2.30 -15.08 -4.52
CA VAL A 78 3.48 -15.92 -4.76
C VAL A 78 4.29 -16.09 -3.47
N ARG A 79 5.05 -17.18 -3.38
CA ARG A 79 6.04 -17.33 -2.31
C ARG A 79 7.25 -16.44 -2.62
N PRO A 80 7.97 -15.92 -1.60
CA PRO A 80 9.18 -15.12 -1.80
C PRO A 80 10.23 -15.77 -2.70
N ALA A 81 10.36 -17.11 -2.65
CA ALA A 81 11.30 -17.85 -3.49
C ALA A 81 11.05 -17.70 -5.01
N LEU A 82 9.83 -17.33 -5.43
CA LEU A 82 9.50 -17.11 -6.85
C LEU A 82 9.73 -15.65 -7.29
N ALA A 83 10.03 -14.74 -6.37
CA ALA A 83 10.08 -13.31 -6.65
C ALA A 83 11.15 -12.94 -7.68
N ALA A 84 12.35 -13.50 -7.56
CA ALA A 84 13.46 -13.21 -8.48
C ALA A 84 13.11 -13.56 -9.93
N GLY A 85 12.54 -14.75 -10.17
CA GLY A 85 12.11 -15.17 -11.49
C GLY A 85 10.96 -14.33 -12.04
N LEU A 86 10.00 -13.94 -11.19
CA LEU A 86 8.90 -13.06 -11.59
C LEU A 86 9.41 -11.68 -12.01
N ILE A 87 10.32 -11.07 -11.23
CA ILE A 87 10.93 -9.77 -11.55
C ILE A 87 11.68 -9.83 -12.87
N GLN A 88 12.50 -10.87 -13.09
CA GLN A 88 13.22 -11.06 -14.34
C GLN A 88 12.26 -11.18 -15.53
N GLY A 89 11.20 -11.99 -15.41
CA GLY A 89 10.20 -12.15 -16.48
C GLY A 89 9.49 -10.84 -16.83
N ILE A 90 9.13 -10.05 -15.82
CA ILE A 90 8.51 -8.73 -16.02
C ILE A 90 9.49 -7.76 -16.69
N ASP A 91 10.75 -7.70 -16.25
CA ASP A 91 11.78 -6.83 -16.85
C ASP A 91 12.05 -7.18 -18.32
N LEU A 92 12.18 -8.47 -18.64
CA LEU A 92 12.32 -8.93 -20.03
C LEU A 92 11.10 -8.55 -20.89
N ALA A 93 9.90 -8.76 -20.37
CA ALA A 93 8.66 -8.38 -21.07
C ALA A 93 8.59 -6.87 -21.30
N ALA A 94 8.95 -6.05 -20.30
CA ALA A 94 8.95 -4.60 -20.42
C ALA A 94 9.89 -4.10 -21.53
N ARG A 95 11.04 -4.75 -21.71
CA ARG A 95 12.02 -4.42 -22.77
C ARG A 95 11.60 -4.90 -24.16
N SER A 96 10.66 -5.86 -24.25
CA SER A 96 10.24 -6.41 -25.54
C SER A 96 9.30 -5.50 -26.34
N PHE A 97 8.71 -4.48 -25.69
CA PHE A 97 7.90 -3.48 -26.37
C PHE A 97 8.77 -2.32 -26.83
N ASP A 98 8.91 -2.11 -28.15
CA ASP A 98 9.44 -0.87 -28.72
C ASP A 98 8.30 0.16 -28.81
N PRO A 99 8.34 1.28 -28.07
CA PRO A 99 7.27 2.29 -28.09
C PRO A 99 7.06 2.97 -29.45
N LYS A 100 7.97 2.80 -30.43
CA LYS A 100 7.89 3.48 -31.73
C LYS A 100 6.88 2.89 -32.72
N GLU A 101 6.42 1.66 -32.53
CA GLU A 101 5.50 0.98 -33.47
C GLU A 101 4.00 1.23 -33.19
N MET A 102 3.68 2.10 -32.22
CA MET A 102 2.31 2.37 -31.77
C MET A 102 1.86 3.84 -31.91
N SER A 103 2.64 4.67 -32.61
CA SER A 103 2.28 6.05 -32.96
C SER A 103 1.90 6.20 -34.43
#